data_AF-A0A2L2YWG8-F1
#
_entry.id   AF-A0A2L2YWG8-F1
#
_cell.length_a   1.000
_cell.length_b   1.000
_cell.length_c   1.000
_cell.angle_alpha   90.00
_cell.angle_beta   90.00
_cell.angle_gamma   90.00
#
_symmetry.space_group_name_H-M   'P 1'
#
loop_
_entity.id
_entity.type
_entity.pdbx_description
1 polymer ?
#
loop_
_entity_poly.entity_id
_entity_poly.type
_entity_poly.pdbx_seq_one_letter_code
_entity_poly.pdbx_strand_id
1 'polypeptide(L)'
;TERFRGGRRPLQCFRCQGYSHTQRSCSNQPRCMKCADFHYSYQCERDKNSPAKCCNCDGNHAFNFTGCEALPSGKRQQFKDTPASTAHRLVSLVKELLELLKNQEVTSLLQSLLNGASPSQ
;
A
#
# COMPACT_ATOMS: atom_id res chain seq x y z
N THR A 1 -12.96 -4.30 13.27
CA THR A 1 -12.96 -4.92 11.92
C THR A 1 -11.54 -5.30 11.57
N GLU A 2 -11.21 -6.57 11.73
CA GLU A 2 -9.88 -7.07 11.36
C GLU A 2 -9.72 -6.95 9.84
N ARG A 3 -8.81 -6.09 9.40
CA ARG A 3 -8.54 -5.90 7.98
C ARG A 3 -7.86 -7.16 7.50
N PHE A 4 -8.55 -7.97 6.70
CA PHE A 4 -7.96 -9.11 6.01
C PHE A 4 -6.75 -8.62 5.22
N ARG A 5 -5.54 -8.88 5.75
CA ARG A 5 -4.28 -8.57 5.05
C ARG A 5 -4.05 -9.71 4.08
N GLY A 6 -4.79 -9.71 2.97
CA GLY A 6 -4.65 -10.70 1.91
C GLY A 6 -3.17 -10.87 1.54
N GLY A 7 -2.73 -12.11 1.51
CA GLY A 7 -1.34 -12.48 1.24
C GLY A 7 -0.82 -11.75 0.00
N ARG A 8 0.33 -11.08 0.17
CA ARG A 8 0.94 -10.16 -0.82
C ARG A 8 1.44 -10.90 -2.05
N ARG A 9 0.54 -11.34 -2.94
CA ARG A 9 0.95 -11.65 -4.31
C ARG A 9 1.12 -10.34 -5.08
N PRO A 10 2.26 -10.13 -5.75
CA PRO A 10 2.47 -8.93 -6.56
C PRO A 10 1.40 -8.85 -7.65
N LEU A 11 0.99 -7.63 -7.99
CA LEU A 11 0.05 -7.40 -9.08
C LEU A 11 0.61 -8.00 -10.37
N GLN A 12 -0.12 -8.97 -10.92
CA GLN A 12 0.23 -9.71 -12.13
C GLN A 12 -0.67 -9.30 -13.29
N CYS A 13 -0.04 -9.12 -14.45
CA CYS A 13 -0.73 -8.87 -15.71
C CYS A 13 -1.04 -10.20 -16.41
N PHE A 14 -2.31 -10.58 -16.54
CA PHE A 14 -2.70 -11.83 -17.22
C PHE A 14 -2.49 -11.84 -18.74
N ARG A 15 -2.18 -10.69 -19.36
CA ARG A 15 -1.83 -10.63 -20.79
C ARG A 15 -0.38 -11.05 -21.00
N CYS A 16 0.59 -10.29 -20.47
CA CYS A 16 2.01 -10.56 -20.72
C CYS A 16 2.71 -11.36 -19.62
N GLN A 17 1.97 -11.74 -18.56
CA GLN A 17 2.50 -12.34 -17.32
C GLN A 17 3.55 -11.45 -16.62
N GLY A 18 3.64 -10.16 -16.93
CA GLY A 18 4.51 -9.26 -16.18
C GLY A 18 3.96 -8.92 -14.80
N TYR A 19 4.79 -8.34 -13.95
CA TYR A 19 4.35 -7.71 -12.70
C TYR A 19 4.13 -6.20 -12.87
N SER A 20 3.63 -5.55 -11.82
CA SER A 20 3.48 -4.09 -11.65
C SER A 20 2.37 -3.39 -12.46
N HIS A 21 1.64 -4.09 -13.32
CA HIS A 21 0.57 -3.50 -14.12
C HIS A 21 -0.61 -4.45 -14.33
N THR A 22 -1.76 -3.90 -14.71
CA THR A 22 -2.97 -4.68 -15.02
C THR A 22 -3.04 -5.02 -16.51
N GLN A 23 -3.91 -5.97 -16.86
CA GLN A 23 -4.18 -6.32 -18.26
C GLN A 23 -4.64 -5.13 -19.10
N ARG A 24 -5.47 -4.24 -18.52
CA ARG A 24 -6.04 -3.07 -19.21
C ARG A 24 -4.96 -2.04 -19.58
N SER A 25 -3.96 -1.88 -18.73
CA SER A 25 -2.85 -0.94 -18.93
C SER A 25 -1.63 -1.59 -19.61
N CYS A 26 -1.78 -2.82 -20.13
CA CYS A 26 -0.68 -3.58 -20.71
C CYS A 26 -0.52 -3.26 -22.20
N SER A 27 0.68 -2.79 -22.58
CA SER A 27 1.10 -2.57 -23.97
C SER A 27 1.93 -3.74 -24.55
N ASN A 28 2.27 -4.73 -23.73
CA ASN A 28 3.11 -5.86 -24.13
C ASN A 28 2.33 -6.95 -24.90
N GLN A 29 3.05 -7.75 -25.68
CA GLN A 29 2.49 -8.95 -26.33
C GLN A 29 2.01 -9.99 -25.30
N PRO A 30 0.94 -10.75 -25.61
CA PRO A 30 0.48 -11.81 -24.74
C PRO A 30 1.53 -12.90 -24.60
N ARG A 31 1.64 -13.47 -23.40
CA ARG A 31 2.50 -14.63 -23.12
C ARG A 31 1.71 -15.74 -22.45
N CYS A 32 2.01 -16.95 -22.86
CA CYS A 32 1.39 -18.14 -22.32
C CYS A 32 1.93 -18.44 -20.92
N MET A 33 1.03 -18.66 -19.96
CA MET A 33 1.40 -19.00 -18.57
C MET A 33 2.05 -20.40 -18.45
N LYS A 34 1.84 -21.28 -19.44
CA LYS A 34 2.36 -22.65 -19.46
C LYS A 34 3.74 -22.74 -20.08
N CYS A 35 3.93 -22.19 -21.28
CA CYS A 35 5.15 -22.38 -22.08
C CYS A 35 5.97 -21.11 -22.31
N ALA A 36 5.52 -19.95 -21.84
CA ALA A 36 6.16 -18.64 -22.02
C ALA A 36 6.20 -18.08 -23.47
N ASP A 37 5.66 -18.80 -24.45
CA ASP A 37 5.61 -18.35 -25.85
C ASP A 37 4.58 -17.22 -26.09
N PHE A 38 4.69 -16.56 -27.25
CA PHE A 38 3.88 -15.40 -27.65
C PHE A 38 2.47 -15.77 -28.13
N HIS A 39 1.62 -16.22 -27.22
CA HIS A 39 0.19 -16.45 -27.44
C HIS A 39 -0.58 -16.40 -26.11
N TYR A 40 -1.91 -16.36 -26.17
CA TYR A 40 -2.73 -16.48 -24.96
C TYR A 40 -2.77 -17.92 -24.46
N SER A 41 -2.81 -18.14 -23.15
CA SER A 41 -2.83 -19.49 -22.55
C SER A 41 -3.95 -20.41 -23.06
N TYR A 42 -5.07 -19.87 -23.55
CA TYR A 42 -6.17 -20.65 -24.13
C TYR A 42 -5.90 -21.13 -25.56
N GLN A 43 -4.91 -20.56 -26.26
CA GLN A 43 -4.45 -20.98 -27.59
C GLN A 43 -3.28 -21.95 -27.52
N CYS A 44 -2.85 -22.32 -26.31
CA CYS A 44 -1.67 -23.14 -26.10
C CYS A 44 -1.95 -24.60 -26.45
N GLU A 45 -1.24 -25.13 -27.45
CA GLU A 45 -1.33 -26.53 -27.90
C GLU A 45 -0.55 -27.50 -27.01
N ARG A 46 0.24 -26.98 -26.06
CA ARG A 46 0.98 -27.81 -25.11
C ARG A 46 0.03 -28.55 -24.19
N ASP A 47 0.26 -29.86 -24.05
CA ASP A 47 -0.45 -30.71 -23.10
C ASP A 47 -0.23 -30.21 -21.65
N LYS A 48 -1.20 -30.47 -20.78
CA LYS A 48 -1.16 -30.15 -19.34
C LYS A 48 0.00 -30.85 -18.63
N ASN A 49 0.47 -31.98 -19.15
CA ASN A 49 1.59 -32.74 -18.59
C ASN A 49 2.96 -32.24 -19.07
N SER A 50 2.99 -31.32 -20.04
CA SER A 50 4.27 -30.77 -20.50
C SER A 50 4.92 -29.91 -19.40
N PRO A 51 6.27 -29.91 -19.31
CA PRO A 51 6.98 -29.10 -18.32
C PRO A 51 6.66 -27.62 -18.55
N ALA A 52 6.25 -26.96 -17.47
CA ALA A 52 5.93 -25.54 -17.52
C ALA A 52 7.21 -24.71 -17.52
N LYS A 53 7.19 -23.59 -18.26
CA LYS A 53 8.28 -22.64 -18.34
C LYS A 53 7.85 -21.29 -17.79
N CYS A 54 8.63 -20.75 -16.86
CA CYS A 54 8.39 -19.42 -16.32
C CYS A 54 8.82 -18.36 -17.33
N CYS A 55 7.95 -17.42 -17.67
CA CYS A 55 8.30 -16.36 -18.63
C CYS A 55 9.18 -15.22 -18.05
N ASN A 56 9.40 -15.20 -16.72
CA ASN A 56 10.20 -14.17 -16.06
C ASN A 56 11.60 -14.62 -15.67
N CYS A 57 11.83 -15.92 -15.44
CA CYS A 57 13.15 -16.47 -15.11
C CYS A 57 13.57 -17.66 -15.97
N ASP A 58 12.76 -18.05 -16.96
CA ASP A 58 12.97 -19.22 -17.83
C ASP A 58 13.09 -20.58 -17.10
N GLY A 59 12.85 -20.63 -15.79
CA GLY A 59 12.91 -21.84 -14.99
C GLY A 59 11.79 -22.84 -15.28
N ASN A 60 12.03 -24.11 -14.90
CA ASN A 60 11.09 -25.21 -15.05
C ASN A 60 10.01 -25.20 -13.95
N HIS A 61 9.18 -24.16 -13.96
CA HIS A 61 8.01 -24.03 -13.11
C HIS A 61 6.97 -23.15 -13.79
N ALA A 62 5.71 -23.33 -13.39
CA ALA A 62 4.63 -22.45 -13.85
C ALA A 62 4.86 -21.03 -13.33
N PHE A 63 4.44 -20.04 -14.12
CA PHE A 63 4.60 -18.63 -13.78
C PHE A 63 4.13 -18.24 -12.36
N ASN A 64 3.02 -18.82 -11.90
CA ASN A 64 2.41 -18.50 -10.60
C ASN A 64 3.17 -19.13 -9.40
N PHE A 65 4.34 -19.71 -9.62
CA PHE A 65 5.15 -20.34 -8.58
C PHE A 65 5.69 -19.29 -7.61
N THR A 66 5.34 -19.41 -6.33
CA THR A 66 5.69 -18.44 -5.28
C THR A 66 7.18 -18.45 -4.93
N GLY A 67 7.91 -19.52 -5.26
CA GLY A 67 9.36 -19.63 -5.06
C GLY A 67 10.18 -19.17 -6.26
N CYS A 68 9.56 -18.53 -7.26
CA CYS A 68 10.28 -18.00 -8.41
C CYS A 68 11.21 -16.86 -7.97
N GLU A 69 12.49 -16.93 -8.35
CA GLU A 69 13.48 -15.89 -8.04
C GLU A 69 13.16 -14.54 -8.70
N ALA A 70 12.46 -14.57 -9.84
CA ALA A 70 11.99 -13.37 -10.52
C ALA A 70 10.67 -12.82 -9.95
N LEU A 71 10.10 -13.44 -8.90
CA LEU A 71 8.94 -12.89 -8.20
C LEU A 71 9.39 -11.62 -7.46
N PRO A 72 8.75 -10.45 -7.70
CA PRO A 72 9.04 -9.25 -6.96
C PRO A 72 8.77 -9.52 -5.49
N SER A 73 9.84 -9.52 -4.70
CA SER A 73 9.73 -9.45 -3.25
C SER A 73 9.04 -8.13 -2.96
N GLY A 74 7.76 -8.22 -2.58
CA GLY A 74 7.01 -7.05 -2.17
C GLY A 74 7.73 -6.46 -0.97
N LYS A 75 8.63 -5.48 -1.20
CA LYS A 75 9.01 -4.55 -0.16
C LYS A 75 7.66 -4.13 0.40
N ARG A 76 7.45 -4.34 1.70
CA ARG A 76 6.38 -3.61 2.36
C ARG A 76 6.66 -2.18 1.92
N GLN A 77 5.81 -1.61 1.06
CA GLN A 77 5.45 -0.24 1.30
C GLN A 77 4.96 -0.35 2.74
N GLN A 78 5.87 -0.03 3.66
CA GLN A 78 5.45 0.59 4.88
C GLN A 78 4.60 1.71 4.31
N PHE A 79 3.28 1.49 4.30
CA PHE A 79 2.37 2.59 4.45
C PHE A 79 2.99 3.27 5.66
N LYS A 80 3.83 4.28 5.41
CA LYS A 80 4.17 5.23 6.46
C LYS A 80 2.79 5.59 6.93
N ASP A 81 2.45 5.21 8.15
CA ASP A 81 1.16 5.51 8.72
C ASP A 81 1.06 7.02 8.63
N THR A 82 0.53 7.52 7.52
CA THR A 82 0.22 8.92 7.36
C THR A 82 -0.94 9.04 8.32
N PRO A 83 -0.75 9.68 9.48
CA PRO A 83 -1.87 9.87 10.38
C PRO A 83 -2.97 10.49 9.53
N ALA A 84 -4.17 9.90 9.59
CA ALA A 84 -5.35 10.46 8.92
C ALA A 84 -5.31 11.97 9.16
N SER A 85 -5.17 12.76 8.09
CA SER A 85 -4.60 14.11 8.17
C SER A 85 -5.32 15.00 9.19
N THR A 86 -6.60 14.72 9.44
CA THR A 86 -7.43 15.32 10.49
C THR A 86 -6.94 15.02 11.91
N ALA A 87 -6.64 13.77 12.24
CA ALA A 87 -6.16 13.38 13.57
C ALA A 87 -4.79 14.00 13.88
N HIS A 88 -3.89 14.07 12.89
CA HIS A 88 -2.60 14.75 13.08
C HIS A 88 -2.77 16.23 13.39
N ARG A 89 -3.64 16.92 12.63
CA ARG A 89 -3.95 18.34 12.85
C ARG A 89 -4.53 18.59 14.25
N LEU A 90 -5.47 17.75 14.70
CA LEU A 90 -6.04 17.88 16.05
C LEU A 90 -4.97 17.71 17.13
N VAL A 91 -4.09 16.72 17.00
CA VAL A 91 -2.99 16.51 17.96
C VAL A 91 -2.02 17.70 17.98
N SER A 92 -1.71 18.29 16.83
CA SER A 92 -0.86 19.48 16.76
C SER A 92 -1.51 20.70 17.43
N LEU A 93 -2.79 20.96 17.15
CA LEU A 93 -3.52 22.07 17.78
C LEU A 93 -3.61 21.90 19.30
N VAL A 94 -3.86 20.67 19.78
CA VAL A 94 -3.88 20.39 21.23
C VAL A 94 -2.52 20.65 21.87
N LYS A 95 -1.42 20.28 21.21
CA LYS A 95 -0.06 20.56 21.71
C LYS A 95 0.23 22.05 21.77
N GLU A 96 -0.12 22.81 20.73
CA GLU A 96 0.05 24.27 20.72
C GLU A 96 -0.76 24.93 21.84
N LEU A 97 -1.99 24.49 22.06
CA LEU A 97 -2.85 25.01 23.12
C LEU A 97 -2.28 24.70 24.52
N LEU A 98 -1.76 23.49 24.73
CA LEU A 98 -1.07 23.12 25.96
C LEU A 98 0.20 23.94 26.19
N GLU A 99 0.94 24.28 25.14
CA GLU A 99 2.14 25.12 25.25
C GLU A 99 1.79 26.57 25.60
N LEU A 100 0.72 27.11 25.01
CA LEU A 100 0.20 28.44 25.37
C LEU A 100 -0.27 28.49 26.83
N LEU A 101 -0.88 27.42 27.34
CA LEU A 101 -1.28 27.32 28.75
C LEU A 101 -0.10 27.21 29.72
N LYS A 102 1.13 26.95 29.26
CA LYS A 102 2.33 27.02 30.11
C LYS A 102 2.88 28.43 30.25
N ASN A 103 2.45 29.36 29.41
CA ASN A 103 2.93 30.73 29.45
C ASN A 103 2.31 31.48 30.65
N GLN A 104 3.17 31.96 31.56
CA GLN A 104 2.77 32.60 32.81
C GLN A 104 2.04 33.94 32.59
N GLU A 105 2.41 34.69 31.55
CA GLU A 105 1.74 35.95 31.19
C GLU A 105 0.31 35.68 30.68
N VAL A 106 0.16 34.66 29.82
CA VAL A 106 -1.14 34.26 29.25
C VAL A 106 -2.07 33.70 30.34
N THR A 107 -1.53 32.90 31.25
CA THR A 107 -2.31 32.34 32.36
C THR A 107 -2.69 33.40 33.40
N SER A 108 -1.80 34.36 33.68
CA SER A 108 -2.11 35.51 34.53
C SER A 108 -3.23 36.37 33.95
N LEU A 109 -3.17 36.69 32.65
CA LEU A 109 -4.23 37.42 31.95
C LEU A 109 -5.58 36.68 31.99
N LEU A 110 -5.58 35.37 31.71
CA LEU A 110 -6.79 34.55 31.80
C LEU A 110 -7.38 34.52 33.22
N GLN A 111 -6.54 34.41 34.26
CA GLN A 111 -6.98 34.49 35.64
C GLN A 111 -7.56 35.87 35.99
N SER A 112 -6.94 36.96 35.53
CA SER A 112 -7.48 38.31 35.72
C SER A 112 -8.83 38.51 35.05
N LEU A 113 -9.04 37.96 33.84
CA LEU A 113 -10.32 38.03 33.13
C LEU A 113 -11.42 37.19 33.81
N LEU A 114 -11.07 36.01 34.33
CA LEU A 114 -12.00 35.14 35.05
C LEU A 114 -12.35 35.70 36.44
N ASN A 115 -11.40 36.34 37.12
CA ASN A 115 -11.58 36.89 38.46
C ASN A 115 -12.14 38.33 38.47
N GLY A 116 -12.03 39.05 37.34
CA GLY A 116 -12.58 40.40 37.17
C GLY A 116 -14.10 40.47 37.02
N ALA A 117 -14.78 39.32 36.90
CA ALA A 117 -16.24 39.23 36.87
C ALA A 117 -16.81 38.97 38.28
N SER A 118 -16.54 39.87 39.22
CA SER A 118 -17.31 39.96 40.47
C SER A 118 -17.93 41.35 40.55
N PRO A 119 -19.25 41.52 40.29
CA PRO A 119 -19.92 42.76 40.63
C PRO A 119 -20.04 42.80 42.16
N SER A 120 -19.12 43.52 42.79
CA SER A 120 -19.26 43.91 44.19
C SER A 120 -20.18 45.13 44.27
N GLN A 121 -21.38 44.88 44.80
CA GLN A 121 -22.46 45.79 45.19
C GLN A 121 -23.33 46.40 44.10
#